data_AF-A0A0V0I7L7-F1
#
_entry.id   AF-A0A0V0I7L7-F1
#
_cell.length_a   1.000
_cell.length_b   1.000
_cell.length_c   1.000
_cell.angle_alpha   90.00
_cell.angle_beta   90.00
_cell.angle_gamma   90.00
#
_symmetry.space_group_name_H-M   'P 1'
#
loop_
_entity.id
_entity.type
_entity.pdbx_description
1 polymer ?
#
loop_
_entity_poly.entity_id
_entity_poly.type
_entity_poly.pdbx_seq_one_letter_code
_entity_poly.pdbx_strand_id
1 'polypeptide(L)'
;MRFVAMKFRNSKGKKKSESDDEMKDDGYESVSSDEDDVGGGGRGGGEATWQPSIEGFLKYLVDSKLVFSTIERIVDESSDVSYAYFRRTGLERTECILKDLEWFGQQGHEIPEPSIPGVTYANYLEELAEKTPRLFLSHFYNIYFSHIAGGQVIAKKVQLPFVFVIIL
;
A
#
# COMPACT_ATOMS: atom_id res chain seq x y z
N MET A 1 16.81 27.56 7.61
CA MET A 1 15.74 27.30 6.63
C MET A 1 14.58 28.21 6.95
N ARG A 2 14.07 28.98 5.98
CA ARG A 2 12.96 29.94 6.19
C ARG A 2 11.69 29.34 5.62
N PHE A 3 10.73 29.03 6.48
CA PHE A 3 9.39 28.63 6.06
C PHE A 3 8.56 29.91 5.81
N VAL A 4 8.04 30.05 4.60
CA VAL A 4 7.08 31.11 4.25
C VAL A 4 5.70 30.49 4.30
N ALA A 5 4.87 30.96 5.24
CA ALA A 5 3.47 30.53 5.35
C ALA A 5 2.62 31.21 4.27
N MET A 6 1.98 30.42 3.40
CA MET A 6 1.02 30.91 2.42
C MET A 6 -0.36 31.13 3.07
N LYS A 7 -0.88 32.35 2.94
CA LYS A 7 -2.21 32.75 3.42
C LYS A 7 -3.26 32.46 2.35
N PHE A 8 -4.09 31.44 2.55
CA PHE A 8 -5.25 31.18 1.68
C PHE A 8 -6.34 32.24 1.91
N ARG A 9 -6.76 32.94 0.84
CA ARG A 9 -7.92 33.84 0.86
C ARG A 9 -9.13 33.09 0.30
N ASN A 10 -10.17 32.99 1.12
CA ASN A 10 -11.48 32.46 0.76
C ASN A 10 -12.27 33.51 -0.02
N SER A 11 -12.83 33.16 -1.19
CA SER A 11 -13.75 34.03 -1.94
C SER A 11 -14.99 33.26 -2.39
N LYS A 12 -16.11 33.49 -1.69
CA LYS A 12 -17.46 33.19 -2.18
C LYS A 12 -17.98 34.36 -3.01
N GLY A 13 -18.48 34.08 -4.23
CA GLY A 13 -19.67 34.74 -4.80
C GLY A 13 -19.54 35.85 -5.87
N LYS A 14 -19.59 35.43 -7.14
CA LYS A 14 -20.52 35.84 -8.24
C LYS A 14 -20.66 37.33 -8.68
N LYS A 15 -20.20 37.66 -9.92
CA LYS A 15 -20.97 38.07 -11.15
C LYS A 15 -20.11 38.91 -12.14
N LYS A 16 -20.62 39.02 -13.38
CA LYS A 16 -20.01 39.08 -14.73
C LYS A 16 -20.10 40.47 -15.40
N SER A 17 -19.15 40.86 -16.27
CA SER A 17 -19.34 41.66 -17.52
C SER A 17 -18.05 41.78 -18.38
N GLU A 18 -18.22 41.78 -19.72
CA GLU A 18 -17.27 41.99 -20.86
C GLU A 18 -16.47 43.31 -20.78
N SER A 19 -15.37 43.61 -21.50
CA SER A 19 -14.89 43.25 -22.87
C SER A 19 -13.37 43.47 -23.05
N ASP A 20 -12.79 42.73 -23.99
CA ASP A 20 -11.67 42.98 -24.93
C ASP A 20 -10.32 43.61 -24.48
N ASP A 21 -9.24 42.84 -24.64
CA ASP A 21 -8.11 43.20 -25.52
C ASP A 21 -7.14 42.01 -25.67
N GLU A 22 -6.79 41.71 -26.92
CA GLU A 22 -5.96 40.59 -27.39
C GLU A 22 -4.47 40.72 -27.00
N MET A 23 -3.74 39.59 -26.92
CA MET A 23 -2.37 39.38 -27.44
C MET A 23 -1.95 37.89 -27.35
N LYS A 24 -1.89 37.22 -28.51
CA LYS A 24 -0.92 36.24 -29.07
C LYS A 24 -0.20 35.28 -28.12
N ASP A 25 -0.40 33.96 -28.25
CA ASP A 25 0.25 33.00 -29.19
C ASP A 25 1.49 32.35 -28.60
N ASP A 26 1.32 31.11 -28.11
CA ASP A 26 2.24 29.99 -28.37
C ASP A 26 1.62 28.67 -27.87
N GLY A 27 1.31 27.81 -28.84
CA GLY A 27 0.60 26.57 -28.64
C GLY A 27 1.40 25.49 -27.90
N TYR A 28 0.67 24.70 -27.12
CA TYR A 28 0.93 23.27 -26.99
C TYR A 28 -0.42 22.54 -26.95
N GLU A 29 -0.52 21.54 -27.81
CA GLU A 29 -1.72 20.79 -28.15
C GLU A 29 -2.13 19.88 -26.98
N SER A 30 -3.30 20.11 -26.40
CA SER A 30 -3.95 19.18 -25.47
C SER A 30 -4.99 18.40 -26.26
N VAL A 31 -4.66 17.18 -26.68
CA VAL A 31 -5.65 16.26 -27.24
C VAL A 31 -6.55 15.74 -26.11
N SER A 32 -7.72 16.35 -26.00
CA SER A 32 -8.89 15.78 -25.32
C SER A 32 -9.52 14.74 -26.25
N SER A 33 -9.81 13.56 -25.72
CA SER A 33 -10.65 12.56 -26.37
C SER A 33 -11.93 12.43 -25.54
N ASP A 34 -12.92 13.24 -25.88
CA ASP A 34 -14.26 13.14 -25.32
C ASP A 34 -15.16 12.26 -26.22
N GLU A 35 -15.75 11.27 -25.55
CA GLU A 35 -17.08 10.68 -25.71
C GLU A 35 -17.48 9.94 -27.00
N ASP A 36 -17.80 8.64 -26.82
CA ASP A 36 -18.95 8.02 -27.45
C ASP A 36 -19.91 7.49 -26.37
N ASP A 37 -20.99 8.25 -26.17
CA ASP A 37 -22.23 7.90 -25.47
C ASP A 37 -22.96 6.79 -26.23
N VAL A 38 -23.13 5.63 -25.60
CA VAL A 38 -24.24 4.70 -25.92
C VAL A 38 -24.77 4.07 -24.62
N GLY A 39 -25.81 4.69 -24.08
CA GLY A 39 -27.09 4.02 -23.85
C GLY A 39 -27.14 2.76 -22.96
N GLY A 40 -27.59 2.97 -21.73
CA GLY A 40 -28.71 2.20 -21.18
C GLY A 40 -28.39 0.92 -20.41
N GLY A 41 -28.69 0.94 -19.11
CA GLY A 41 -28.90 -0.29 -18.35
C GLY A 41 -28.47 -0.15 -16.90
N GLY A 42 -29.41 0.30 -16.05
CA GLY A 42 -29.21 0.35 -14.61
C GLY A 42 -28.65 -0.97 -14.08
N ARG A 43 -27.48 -0.90 -13.47
CA ARG A 43 -26.99 -1.92 -12.55
C ARG A 43 -26.67 -1.23 -11.24
N GLY A 44 -27.70 -1.18 -10.38
CA GLY A 44 -27.48 -1.22 -8.95
C GLY A 44 -26.81 -2.55 -8.60
N GLY A 45 -25.53 -2.68 -8.94
CA GLY A 45 -24.66 -3.67 -8.36
C GLY A 45 -24.27 -3.11 -7.02
N GLY A 46 -24.97 -3.51 -5.95
CA GLY A 46 -24.47 -3.26 -4.62
C GLY A 46 -23.06 -3.79 -4.55
N GLU A 47 -22.07 -2.90 -4.36
CA GLU A 47 -20.70 -3.30 -4.12
C GLU A 47 -20.71 -4.30 -2.97
N ALA A 48 -20.35 -5.56 -3.26
CA ALA A 48 -20.26 -6.58 -2.25
C ALA A 48 -19.25 -6.11 -1.21
N THR A 49 -19.74 -5.68 -0.06
CA THR A 49 -18.89 -5.19 1.02
C THR A 49 -18.04 -6.37 1.50
N TRP A 50 -16.73 -6.29 1.28
CA TRP A 50 -15.80 -7.32 1.74
C TRP A 50 -15.99 -7.61 3.23
N GLN A 51 -16.13 -8.88 3.58
CA GLN A 51 -16.29 -9.36 4.96
C GLN A 51 -15.04 -10.12 5.40
N PRO A 52 -14.38 -9.71 6.48
CA PRO A 52 -13.23 -10.44 7.02
C PRO A 52 -13.66 -11.76 7.66
N SER A 53 -12.81 -12.78 7.56
CA SER A 53 -12.89 -14.00 8.37
C SER A 53 -11.58 -14.19 9.14
N ILE A 54 -11.64 -14.85 10.30
CA ILE A 54 -10.42 -15.15 11.09
C ILE A 54 -9.48 -16.05 10.31
N GLU A 55 -10.01 -17.09 9.64
CA GLU A 55 -9.21 -17.99 8.81
C GLU A 55 -8.50 -17.25 7.65
N GLY A 56 -9.23 -16.36 6.97
CA GLY A 56 -8.66 -15.55 5.89
C GLY A 56 -7.61 -14.56 6.42
N PHE A 57 -7.82 -14.02 7.61
CA PHE A 57 -6.87 -13.14 8.26
C PHE A 57 -5.59 -13.89 8.67
N LEU A 58 -5.70 -15.10 9.24
CA LEU A 58 -4.55 -15.92 9.57
C LEU A 58 -3.72 -16.30 8.35
N LYS A 59 -4.37 -16.69 7.24
CA LYS A 59 -3.69 -16.92 5.95
C LYS A 59 -2.94 -15.67 5.48
N TYR A 60 -3.60 -14.51 5.54
CA TYR A 60 -2.96 -13.24 5.22
C TYR A 60 -1.74 -12.94 6.11
N LEU A 61 -1.84 -13.16 7.42
CA LEU A 61 -0.74 -12.93 8.35
C LEU A 61 0.45 -13.86 8.08
N VAL A 62 0.21 -15.15 7.85
CA VAL A 62 1.27 -16.12 7.56
C VAL A 62 1.99 -15.77 6.25
N ASP A 63 1.25 -15.44 5.19
CA ASP A 63 1.84 -15.01 3.92
C ASP A 63 2.61 -13.70 4.06
N SER A 64 2.04 -12.73 4.77
CA SER A 64 2.70 -11.45 5.02
C SER A 64 3.98 -11.63 5.82
N LYS A 65 3.96 -12.48 6.86
CA LYS A 65 5.15 -12.81 7.64
C LYS A 65 6.25 -13.39 6.76
N LEU A 66 5.92 -14.32 5.87
CA LEU A 66 6.88 -14.92 4.94
C LEU A 66 7.50 -13.83 4.07
N VAL A 67 6.68 -13.01 3.41
CA VAL A 67 7.14 -11.92 2.53
C VAL A 67 8.03 -10.92 3.27
N PHE A 68 7.62 -10.44 4.44
CA PHE A 68 8.44 -9.53 5.25
C PHE A 68 9.76 -10.19 5.66
N SER A 69 9.72 -11.45 6.10
CA SER A 69 10.94 -12.15 6.53
C SER A 69 11.94 -12.33 5.38
N THR A 70 11.45 -12.58 4.17
CA THR A 70 12.27 -12.64 2.97
C THR A 70 12.92 -11.30 2.66
N ILE A 71 12.16 -10.21 2.71
CA ILE A 71 12.67 -8.86 2.44
C ILE A 71 13.72 -8.45 3.50
N GLU A 72 13.40 -8.64 4.77
CA GLU A 72 14.28 -8.33 5.90
C GLU A 72 15.60 -9.11 5.77
N ARG A 73 15.53 -10.41 5.47
CA ARG A 73 16.70 -11.28 5.24
C ARG A 73 17.54 -10.81 4.06
N ILE A 74 16.94 -10.56 2.90
CA ILE A 74 17.65 -10.08 1.69
C ILE A 74 18.44 -8.81 2.00
N VAL A 75 17.80 -7.86 2.69
CA VAL A 75 18.40 -6.56 2.98
C VAL A 75 19.52 -6.68 4.02
N ASP A 76 19.36 -7.52 5.04
CA ASP A 76 20.37 -7.74 6.09
C ASP A 76 21.60 -8.51 5.58
N GLU A 77 21.39 -9.56 4.78
CA GLU A 77 22.46 -10.45 4.29
C GLU A 77 23.23 -9.88 3.08
N SER A 78 22.66 -8.91 2.36
CA SER A 78 23.30 -8.38 1.15
C SER A 78 24.63 -7.69 1.44
N SER A 79 25.59 -7.77 0.52
CA SER A 79 26.81 -6.95 0.56
C SER A 79 26.69 -5.66 -0.25
N ASP A 80 25.58 -5.45 -0.96
CA ASP A 80 25.35 -4.26 -1.77
C ASP A 80 25.13 -3.03 -0.88
N VAL A 81 25.96 -2.00 -1.09
CA VAL A 81 25.91 -0.73 -0.36
C VAL A 81 24.54 -0.04 -0.52
N SER A 82 23.85 -0.30 -1.63
CA SER A 82 22.51 0.21 -1.93
C SER A 82 21.47 -0.27 -0.91
N TYR A 83 21.65 -1.45 -0.32
CA TYR A 83 20.71 -2.02 0.67
C TYR A 83 21.05 -1.62 2.10
N ALA A 84 22.24 -1.05 2.36
CA ALA A 84 22.68 -0.70 3.70
C ALA A 84 21.72 0.29 4.40
N TYR A 85 21.13 1.22 3.65
CA TYR A 85 20.16 2.20 4.17
C TYR A 85 18.79 1.61 4.51
N PHE A 86 18.52 0.38 4.09
CA PHE A 86 17.24 -0.29 4.31
C PHE A 86 17.28 -1.32 5.45
N ARG A 87 18.43 -1.47 6.12
CA ARG A 87 18.56 -2.28 7.34
C ARG A 87 18.10 -1.50 8.55
N ARG A 88 17.40 -2.16 9.46
CA ARG A 88 17.05 -1.63 10.80
C ARG A 88 16.36 -0.26 10.69
N THR A 89 15.41 -0.18 9.77
CA THR A 89 14.65 1.03 9.48
C THR A 89 13.59 1.32 10.53
N GLY A 90 13.25 0.33 11.37
CA GLY A 90 12.08 0.34 12.24
C GLY A 90 10.79 -0.03 11.50
N LEU A 91 10.86 -0.29 10.18
CA LEU A 91 9.71 -0.73 9.39
C LEU A 91 9.47 -2.22 9.48
N GLU A 92 10.43 -3.01 10.00
CA GLU A 92 10.39 -4.46 10.11
C GLU A 92 9.10 -4.95 10.77
N ARG A 93 8.45 -5.96 10.16
CA ARG A 93 7.12 -6.47 10.59
C ARG A 93 7.14 -7.94 10.98
N THR A 94 8.19 -8.69 10.64
CA THR A 94 8.21 -10.14 10.90
C THR A 94 8.01 -10.48 12.37
N GLU A 95 8.66 -9.75 13.29
CA GLU A 95 8.54 -10.00 14.73
C GLU A 95 7.14 -9.70 15.27
N CYS A 96 6.52 -8.59 14.88
CA CYS A 96 5.18 -8.24 15.37
C CYS A 96 4.11 -9.20 14.83
N ILE A 97 4.22 -9.61 13.56
CA ILE A 97 3.30 -10.60 12.99
C ILE A 97 3.46 -11.96 13.67
N LEU A 98 4.69 -12.38 14.01
CA LEU A 98 4.93 -13.62 14.73
C LEU A 98 4.24 -13.62 16.11
N LYS A 99 4.35 -12.52 16.87
CA LYS A 99 3.66 -12.38 18.17
C LYS A 99 2.15 -12.48 18.04
N ASP A 100 1.58 -11.92 16.98
CA ASP A 100 0.15 -12.02 16.73
C ASP A 100 -0.28 -13.44 16.38
N LEU A 101 0.49 -14.16 15.55
CA LEU A 101 0.23 -15.57 15.24
C LEU A 101 0.32 -16.44 16.51
N GLU A 102 1.30 -16.20 17.37
CA GLU A 102 1.43 -16.88 18.67
C GLU A 102 0.21 -16.61 19.56
N TRP A 103 -0.26 -15.36 19.62
CA TRP A 103 -1.46 -14.99 20.37
C TRP A 103 -2.70 -15.73 19.84
N PHE A 104 -2.89 -15.79 18.52
CA PHE A 104 -3.99 -16.56 17.92
C PHE A 104 -3.89 -18.06 18.24
N GLY A 105 -2.68 -18.63 18.21
CA GLY A 105 -2.45 -20.01 18.62
C GLY A 105 -2.84 -20.25 20.08
N GLN A 106 -2.53 -19.32 20.98
CA GLN A 106 -2.95 -19.39 22.40
C GLN A 106 -4.47 -19.31 22.58
N GLN A 107 -5.18 -18.64 21.67
CA GLN A 107 -6.66 -18.63 21.65
C GLN A 107 -7.27 -19.92 21.06
N GLY A 108 -6.44 -20.88 20.64
CA GLY A 108 -6.88 -22.16 20.08
C GLY A 108 -7.15 -22.15 18.58
N HIS A 109 -6.69 -21.12 17.85
CA HIS A 109 -6.76 -21.11 16.39
C HIS A 109 -5.60 -21.90 15.78
N GLU A 110 -5.90 -22.69 14.75
CA GLU A 110 -4.88 -23.37 13.95
C GLU A 110 -4.18 -22.36 13.03
N ILE A 111 -2.85 -22.32 13.11
CA ILE A 111 -2.03 -21.47 12.25
C ILE A 111 -1.77 -22.22 10.95
N PRO A 112 -2.25 -21.73 9.79
CA PRO A 112 -2.05 -22.42 8.53
C PRO A 112 -0.59 -22.31 8.07
N GLU A 113 -0.20 -23.20 7.16
CA GLU A 113 1.05 -23.05 6.40
C GLU A 113 0.94 -21.91 5.37
N PRO A 114 2.07 -21.31 4.96
CA PRO A 114 2.09 -20.30 3.90
C PRO A 114 1.42 -20.79 2.61
N SER A 115 0.61 -19.92 2.02
CA SER A 115 -0.10 -20.22 0.79
C SER A 115 0.82 -20.19 -0.43
N ILE A 116 0.38 -20.81 -1.52
CA ILE A 116 1.11 -20.80 -2.80
C ILE A 116 1.39 -19.37 -3.27
N PRO A 117 0.45 -18.40 -3.23
CA PRO A 117 0.74 -16.99 -3.48
C PRO A 117 1.85 -16.40 -2.61
N GLY A 118 1.83 -16.66 -1.31
CA GLY A 118 2.87 -16.17 -0.38
C GLY A 118 4.26 -16.69 -0.74
N VAL A 119 4.36 -18.02 -0.97
CA VAL A 119 5.62 -18.68 -1.35
C VAL A 119 6.12 -18.21 -2.72
N THR A 120 5.22 -18.12 -3.70
CA THR A 120 5.56 -17.68 -5.06
C THR A 120 6.07 -16.25 -5.06
N TYR A 121 5.45 -15.38 -4.26
CA TYR A 121 5.87 -13.99 -4.18
C TYR A 121 7.20 -13.82 -3.43
N ALA A 122 7.43 -14.58 -2.36
CA ALA A 122 8.71 -14.60 -1.66
C ALA A 122 9.86 -15.03 -2.60
N ASN A 123 9.69 -16.13 -3.33
CA ASN A 123 10.67 -16.59 -4.31
C ASN A 123 10.92 -15.56 -5.43
N TYR A 124 9.86 -14.88 -5.87
CA TYR A 124 9.98 -13.81 -6.86
C TYR A 124 10.81 -12.62 -6.34
N LEU A 125 10.66 -12.24 -5.07
CA LEU A 125 11.45 -11.17 -4.45
C LEU A 125 12.93 -11.54 -4.33
N GLU A 126 13.24 -12.80 -4.02
CA GLU A 126 14.62 -13.31 -4.03
C GLU A 126 15.25 -13.19 -5.42
N GLU A 127 14.54 -13.66 -6.46
CA GLU A 127 15.00 -13.55 -7.84
C GLU A 127 15.24 -12.08 -8.26
N LEU A 128 14.33 -11.17 -7.86
CA LEU A 128 14.45 -9.75 -8.16
C LEU A 128 15.65 -9.12 -7.44
N ALA A 129 15.90 -9.50 -6.19
CA ALA A 129 17.01 -8.94 -5.42
C ALA A 129 18.37 -9.25 -6.05
N GLU A 130 18.51 -10.42 -6.68
CA GLU A 130 19.72 -10.83 -7.40
C GLU A 130 19.82 -10.18 -8.79
N LYS A 131 18.75 -10.25 -9.59
CA LYS A 131 18.78 -9.87 -11.01
C LYS A 131 18.58 -8.38 -11.24
N THR A 132 17.67 -7.77 -10.47
CA THR A 132 17.20 -6.40 -10.71
C THR A 132 16.97 -5.64 -9.38
N PRO A 133 18.05 -5.23 -8.67
CA PRO A 133 17.96 -4.55 -7.37
C PRO A 133 17.00 -3.35 -7.30
N ARG A 134 16.94 -2.55 -8.37
CA ARG A 134 16.03 -1.39 -8.43
C ARG A 134 14.56 -1.80 -8.39
N LEU A 135 14.20 -2.90 -9.04
CA LEU A 135 12.83 -3.41 -9.05
C LEU A 135 12.48 -4.02 -7.68
N PHE A 136 13.42 -4.75 -7.07
CA PHE A 136 13.27 -5.21 -5.68
C PHE A 136 12.99 -4.03 -4.73
N LEU A 137 13.74 -2.93 -4.80
CA LEU A 137 13.50 -1.74 -3.97
C LEU A 137 12.14 -1.08 -4.23
N SER A 138 11.64 -1.13 -5.46
CA SER A 138 10.27 -0.68 -5.76
C SER A 138 9.22 -1.54 -5.03
N HIS A 139 9.40 -2.86 -5.02
CA HIS A 139 8.52 -3.77 -4.28
C HIS A 139 8.64 -3.58 -2.77
N PHE A 140 9.86 -3.43 -2.25
CA PHE A 140 10.14 -3.08 -0.85
C PHE A 140 9.30 -1.87 -0.43
N TYR A 141 9.39 -0.77 -1.18
CA TYR A 141 8.66 0.45 -0.88
C TYR A 141 7.14 0.21 -0.86
N ASN A 142 6.61 -0.40 -1.92
CA ASN A 142 5.17 -0.62 -2.03
C ASN A 142 4.64 -1.54 -0.91
N ILE A 143 5.37 -2.58 -0.53
CA ILE A 143 4.93 -3.53 0.50
C ILE A 143 4.84 -2.82 1.86
N TYR A 144 5.90 -2.15 2.30
CA TYR A 144 5.90 -1.48 3.60
C TYR A 144 4.89 -0.33 3.66
N PHE A 145 4.87 0.55 2.67
CA PHE A 145 3.99 1.72 2.71
C PHE A 145 2.52 1.38 2.47
N SER A 146 2.22 0.36 1.65
CA SER A 146 0.83 -0.13 1.53
C SER A 146 0.37 -0.77 2.83
N HIS A 147 1.25 -1.49 3.53
CA HIS A 147 0.92 -2.08 4.83
C HIS A 147 0.64 -1.01 5.89
N ILE A 148 1.46 0.04 5.97
CA ILE A 148 1.25 1.16 6.90
C ILE A 148 -0.03 1.93 6.58
N ALA A 149 -0.27 2.27 5.31
CA ALA A 149 -1.43 3.05 4.90
C ALA A 149 -2.74 2.24 4.99
N GLY A 150 -2.74 0.99 4.52
CA GLY A 150 -3.92 0.15 4.40
C GLY A 150 -4.21 -0.71 5.62
N GLY A 151 -3.19 -1.08 6.41
CA GLY A 151 -3.33 -1.98 7.56
C GLY A 151 -4.31 -1.46 8.60
N GLN A 152 -4.32 -0.15 8.83
CA GLN A 152 -5.21 0.54 9.77
C GLN A 152 -6.70 0.32 9.47
N VAL A 153 -7.08 0.24 8.20
CA VAL A 153 -8.46 -0.01 7.78
C VAL A 153 -8.85 -1.47 8.03
N ILE A 154 -7.90 -2.38 7.81
CA ILE A 154 -8.10 -3.82 8.03
C ILE A 154 -8.32 -4.09 9.52
N ALA A 155 -7.49 -3.55 10.43
CA ALA A 155 -7.65 -3.75 11.89
C ALA A 155 -9.06 -3.41 12.36
N LYS A 156 -9.54 -2.23 11.95
CA LYS A 156 -10.86 -1.72 12.35
C LYS A 156 -11.99 -2.63 11.90
N LYS A 157 -11.86 -3.25 10.71
CA LYS A 157 -12.88 -4.16 10.18
C LYS A 157 -12.87 -5.54 10.85
N VAL A 158 -11.72 -6.06 11.25
CA VAL A 158 -11.64 -7.37 11.93
C VAL A 158 -12.00 -7.25 13.43
N GLN A 159 -12.19 -6.03 13.95
CA GLN A 159 -12.57 -5.75 15.35
C GLN A 159 -11.62 -6.36 16.39
N LEU A 160 -10.35 -6.56 16.02
CA LEU A 160 -9.40 -7.23 16.89
C LEU A 160 -8.80 -6.23 17.88
N PRO A 161 -8.93 -6.46 19.21
CA PRO A 161 -8.51 -5.49 20.22
C PRO A 161 -7.00 -5.37 20.38
N PHE A 162 -6.20 -6.32 19.89
CA PHE A 162 -4.75 -6.43 20.16
C PHE A 162 -3.94 -7.05 19.02
N VAL A 163 -4.11 -6.55 17.80
CA VAL A 163 -3.24 -6.98 16.68
C VAL A 163 -2.06 -6.02 16.60
N PHE A 164 -0.90 -6.47 17.09
CA PHE A 164 0.36 -5.74 16.95
C PHE A 164 0.80 -5.58 15.48
N VAL A 165 0.18 -6.27 14.51
CA VAL A 165 0.43 -6.13 13.07
C VAL A 165 0.15 -4.71 12.56
N ILE A 166 -0.75 -3.95 13.20
CA ILE A 166 -1.32 -2.78 12.51
C ILE A 166 -0.88 -1.43 13.10
N ILE A 167 -0.46 -1.37 14.35
CA ILE A 167 -0.05 -0.12 14.99
C ILE A 167 1.47 -0.11 15.11
N LEU A 168 2.07 0.93 14.50
CA LEU A 168 3.45 1.36 14.69
C LEU A 168 3.92 1.22 16.14
#